data_AF-A0A968W1M5-F1
#
_entry.id   AF-A0A968W1M5-F1
#
_cell.length_a   1.000
_cell.length_b   1.000
_cell.length_c   1.000
_cell.angle_alpha   90.00
_cell.angle_beta   90.00
_cell.angle_gamma   90.00
#
_symmetry.space_group_name_H-M   'P 1'
#
loop_
_entity.id
_entity.type
_entity.pdbx_description
1 polymer ?
#
loop_
_entity_poly.entity_id
_entity_poly.type
_entity_poly.pdbx_seq_one_letter_code
_entity_poly.pdbx_strand_id
1 'polypeptide(L)'
;MMLTVMMLLAMGMADTIHVLSEYLFFRNQEQDHKTALRKTFRKVAIACVLTTVTTMIGFMALSISPIVHIKVFGFMTCAGIVLELVFTIYVMPLMLDLWSPVRKLPQQKG
;
A
#
# COMPACT_ATOMS: atom_id res chain seq x y z
N MET A 1 13.77 -7.07 16.24
CA MET A 1 12.58 -7.84 15.80
C MET A 1 11.29 -7.15 16.16
N MET A 2 11.04 -6.79 17.43
CA MET A 2 9.79 -6.10 17.81
C MET A 2 9.58 -4.77 17.07
N LEU A 3 10.63 -3.94 16.92
CA LEU A 3 10.57 -2.69 16.15
C LEU A 3 10.24 -2.91 14.67
N THR A 4 10.81 -3.96 14.06
CA THR A 4 10.58 -4.33 12.67
C THR A 4 9.09 -4.59 12.42
N VAL A 5 8.46 -5.37 13.31
CA VAL A 5 7.03 -5.68 13.23
C VAL A 5 6.16 -4.43 13.39
N MET A 6 6.47 -3.57 14.36
CA MET A 6 5.73 -2.32 14.56
C MET A 6 5.80 -1.40 13.34
N MET A 7 6.98 -1.31 12.70
CA MET A 7 7.18 -0.50 11.49
C MET A 7 6.40 -1.04 10.29
N LEU A 8 6.44 -2.36 10.05
CA LEU A 8 5.66 -2.98 8.98
C LEU A 8 4.15 -2.76 9.17
N LEU A 9 3.65 -2.89 10.41
CA LEU A 9 2.24 -2.65 10.70
C LEU A 9 1.86 -1.18 10.47
N ALA A 10 2.71 -0.24 10.89
CA ALA A 10 2.49 1.18 10.67
C ALA A 10 2.48 1.54 9.17
N MET A 11 3.42 1.00 8.38
CA MET A 11 3.45 1.19 6.91
C MET A 11 2.21 0.59 6.26
N GLY A 12 1.84 -0.65 6.59
CA GLY A 12 0.67 -1.30 6.00
C GLY A 12 -0.64 -0.56 6.27
N MET A 13 -0.80 0.02 7.47
CA MET A 13 -1.94 0.89 7.76
C MET A 13 -1.91 2.19 6.94
N ALA A 14 -0.75 2.83 6.82
CA ALA A 14 -0.60 4.05 6.05
C ALA A 14 -0.90 3.83 4.56
N ASP A 15 -0.39 2.74 3.98
CA ASP A 15 -0.67 2.33 2.60
C ASP A 15 -2.17 2.06 2.40
N THR A 16 -2.80 1.34 3.33
CA THR A 16 -4.24 1.07 3.26
C THR A 16 -5.07 2.35 3.26
N ILE A 17 -4.72 3.32 4.13
CA ILE A 17 -5.40 4.63 4.19
C ILE A 17 -5.20 5.41 2.90
N HIS A 18 -3.98 5.40 2.34
CA HIS A 18 -3.67 6.05 1.07
C HIS A 18 -4.54 5.48 -0.06
N VAL A 19 -4.63 4.15 -0.15
CA VAL A 19 -5.44 3.49 -1.18
C VAL A 19 -6.93 3.78 -0.98
N LEU A 20 -7.43 3.72 0.26
CA LEU A 20 -8.83 3.96 0.57
C LEU A 20 -9.26 5.40 0.26
N SER A 21 -8.43 6.37 0.63
CA SER A 21 -8.70 7.79 0.35
C SER A 21 -8.77 8.05 -1.15
N GLU A 22 -7.83 7.49 -1.92
CA GLU A 22 -7.81 7.65 -3.38
C GLU A 22 -8.98 6.92 -4.05
N TYR A 23 -9.38 5.75 -3.52
CA TYR A 23 -10.59 5.05 -3.96
C TYR A 23 -11.84 5.89 -3.75
N LEU A 24 -12.03 6.45 -2.56
CA LEU A 24 -13.18 7.30 -2.24
C LEU A 24 -13.20 8.56 -3.13
N PHE A 25 -12.04 9.15 -3.41
CA PHE A 25 -11.92 10.31 -4.31
C PHE A 25 -12.38 10.01 -5.74
N PHE A 26 -11.95 8.89 -6.34
CA PHE A 26 -12.41 8.51 -7.68
C PHE A 26 -13.89 8.09 -7.70
N ARG A 27 -14.39 7.54 -6.60
CA ARG A 27 -15.79 7.14 -6.46
C ARG A 27 -16.75 8.33 -6.36
N ASN A 28 -16.32 9.40 -5.70
CA ASN A 28 -17.09 10.65 -5.60
C ASN A 28 -17.17 11.42 -6.93
N GLN A 29 -16.30 11.11 -7.89
CA GLN A 29 -16.32 11.72 -9.24
C GLN A 29 -17.22 10.95 -10.24
N GLU A 30 -18.23 10.20 -9.75
CA GLU A 30 -19.21 9.46 -10.57
C GLU A 30 -18.60 8.48 -11.59
N GLN A 31 -17.36 8.02 -11.36
CA GLN A 31 -16.74 7.00 -12.20
C GLN A 31 -17.37 5.63 -11.89
N ASP A 32 -17.73 4.86 -12.93
CA ASP A 32 -18.19 3.47 -12.78
C ASP A 32 -17.21 2.67 -11.90
N HIS A 33 -17.74 1.81 -11.02
CA HIS A 33 -16.97 1.16 -9.95
C HIS A 33 -15.68 0.51 -10.45
N LYS A 34 -15.76 -0.19 -11.59
CA LYS A 34 -14.61 -0.84 -12.23
C LYS A 34 -13.57 0.14 -12.75
N THR A 35 -14.01 1.28 -13.29
CA THR A 35 -13.13 2.32 -13.84
C THR A 35 -12.44 3.10 -12.73
N ALA A 36 -13.18 3.42 -11.66
CA ALA A 36 -12.62 4.01 -10.43
C ALA A 36 -11.55 3.11 -9.84
N LEU A 37 -11.85 1.81 -9.66
CA LEU A 37 -10.91 0.83 -9.12
C LEU A 37 -9.62 0.76 -9.93
N ARG A 38 -9.72 0.67 -11.26
CA ARG A 38 -8.56 0.53 -12.14
C ARG A 38 -7.67 1.78 -12.11
N LYS A 39 -8.26 2.98 -12.05
CA LYS A 39 -7.49 4.23 -11.94
C LYS A 39 -6.86 4.39 -10.57
N THR A 40 -7.60 4.14 -9.49
CA THR A 40 -7.06 4.13 -8.13
C THR A 40 -5.89 3.17 -8.05
N PHE A 41 -6.06 1.92 -8.48
CA PHE A 41 -5.00 0.92 -8.44
C PHE A 41 -3.78 1.35 -9.25
N ARG A 42 -3.95 1.86 -10.47
CA ARG A 42 -2.80 2.31 -11.28
C ARG A 42 -2.04 3.45 -10.61
N LYS A 43 -2.74 4.41 -9.99
CA LYS A 43 -2.12 5.56 -9.34
C LYS A 43 -1.45 5.14 -8.02
N VAL A 44 -2.16 4.37 -7.21
CA VAL A 44 -1.72 3.95 -5.89
C VAL A 44 -0.60 2.91 -5.96
N ALA A 45 -0.65 1.96 -6.89
CA ALA A 45 0.45 1.01 -7.07
C ALA A 45 1.76 1.72 -7.41
N ILE A 46 1.72 2.74 -8.28
CA ILE A 46 2.92 3.55 -8.59
C ILE A 46 3.39 4.32 -7.35
N ALA A 47 2.47 4.91 -6.58
CA ALA A 47 2.79 5.64 -5.35
C ALA A 47 3.43 4.71 -4.29
N CYS A 48 2.85 3.55 -4.01
CA CYS A 48 3.36 2.56 -3.06
C CYS A 48 4.73 2.00 -3.47
N VAL A 49 4.97 1.77 -4.76
CA VAL A 49 6.29 1.35 -5.24
C VAL A 49 7.34 2.44 -4.98
N LEU A 50 7.02 3.70 -5.26
CA LEU A 50 7.94 4.81 -5.02
C LEU A 50 8.27 4.99 -3.53
N THR A 51 7.27 4.91 -2.66
CA THR A 51 7.47 5.00 -1.20
C THR A 51 8.31 3.82 -0.69
N THR A 52 8.02 2.60 -1.15
CA THR A 52 8.78 1.39 -0.83
C THR A 52 10.25 1.53 -1.22
N VAL A 53 10.52 1.91 -2.47
CA VAL A 53 11.90 2.08 -2.96
C VAL A 53 12.65 3.13 -2.16
N THR A 54 12.03 4.28 -1.91
CA THR A 54 12.63 5.35 -1.09
C THR A 54 12.94 4.87 0.33
N THR A 55 12.04 4.07 0.91
CA THR A 55 12.19 3.54 2.27
C THR A 55 13.28 2.47 2.33
N MET A 56 13.35 1.58 1.34
CA MET A 56 14.43 0.60 1.19
C MET A 56 15.79 1.30 1.13
N ILE A 57 15.92 2.37 0.34
CA ILE A 57 17.17 3.15 0.26
C ILE A 57 17.54 3.72 1.63
N GLY A 58 16.56 4.26 2.38
CA GLY A 58 16.77 4.74 3.75
C GLY A 58 17.29 3.66 4.69
N PHE A 59 16.63 2.50 4.75
CA PHE A 59 17.08 1.38 5.61
C PHE A 59 18.41 0.75 5.15
N MET A 60 18.68 0.77 3.86
CA MET A 60 19.96 0.30 3.30
C MET A 60 21.11 1.22 3.71
N ALA A 61 20.89 2.54 3.72
CA ALA A 61 21.85 3.50 4.26
C ALA A 61 22.10 3.27 5.76
N LEU A 62 21.05 2.96 6.54
CA LEU A 62 21.21 2.60 7.96
C LEU A 62 22.04 1.32 8.16
N SER A 63 22.01 0.38 7.21
CA SER A 63 22.78 -0.86 7.27
C SER A 63 24.30 -0.66 7.10
N ILE A 64 24.75 0.52 6.67
CA ILE A 64 26.18 0.89 6.64
C ILE A 64 26.72 1.15 8.06
N SER A 65 25.84 1.39 9.04
CA SER A 65 26.22 1.67 10.43
C SER A 65 27.05 0.53 11.06
N PRO A 66 28.08 0.83 11.88
CA PRO A 66 28.91 -0.17 12.54
C PRO A 66 28.16 -1.00 13.61
N ILE A 67 26.93 -0.61 13.97
CA ILE A 67 26.13 -1.27 15.01
C ILE A 67 25.42 -2.50 14.44
N VAL A 68 25.78 -3.70 14.92
CA VAL A 68 25.24 -5.00 14.47
C VAL A 68 23.70 -5.05 14.54
N HIS A 69 23.09 -4.49 15.60
CA HIS A 69 21.64 -4.46 15.75
C HIS A 69 20.94 -3.66 14.64
N ILE A 70 21.55 -2.58 14.14
CA ILE A 70 20.98 -1.74 13.08
C ILE A 70 21.09 -2.43 11.73
N LYS A 71 22.20 -3.14 11.47
CA LYS A 71 22.37 -3.96 10.26
C LYS A 71 21.31 -5.04 10.12
N VAL A 72 21.11 -5.83 11.17
CA VAL A 72 20.12 -6.92 11.15
C VAL A 72 18.72 -6.33 11.04
N PHE A 73 18.44 -5.23 11.72
CA PHE A 73 17.18 -4.51 11.61
C PHE A 73 16.92 -4.00 10.19
N GLY A 74 17.88 -3.31 9.56
CA GLY A 74 17.74 -2.78 8.21
C GLY A 74 17.49 -3.87 7.18
N PHE A 75 18.22 -4.99 7.24
CA PHE A 75 18.04 -6.11 6.33
C PHE A 75 16.66 -6.80 6.50
N MET A 76 16.25 -7.05 7.74
CA MET A 76 14.95 -7.65 8.04
C MET A 76 13.79 -6.73 7.62
N THR A 77 13.88 -5.43 7.90
CA THR A 77 12.86 -4.46 7.48
C THR A 77 12.77 -4.39 5.96
N CYS A 78 13.91 -4.38 5.26
CA CYS A 78 13.94 -4.35 3.80
C CYS A 78 13.20 -5.55 3.19
N ALA A 79 13.47 -6.77 3.68
CA ALA A 79 12.72 -7.96 3.25
C ALA A 79 11.23 -7.86 3.59
N GLY A 80 10.89 -7.30 4.74
CA GLY A 80 9.52 -7.09 5.19
C GLY A 80 8.73 -6.12 4.33
N ILE A 81 9.31 -4.98 3.96
CA ILE A 81 8.66 -3.97 3.10
C ILE A 81 8.46 -4.52 1.69
N VAL A 82 9.39 -5.33 1.16
CA VAL A 82 9.18 -5.98 -0.13
C VAL A 82 7.97 -6.92 -0.09
N LEU A 83 7.83 -7.72 0.97
CA LEU A 83 6.66 -8.56 1.18
C LEU A 83 5.37 -7.74 1.37
N GLU A 84 5.44 -6.63 2.11
CA GLU A 84 4.33 -5.70 2.29
C GLU A 84 3.86 -5.12 0.96
N LEU A 85 4.77 -4.62 0.11
CA LEU A 85 4.43 -4.07 -1.20
C LEU A 85 3.72 -5.12 -2.07
N VAL A 86 4.20 -6.36 -2.07
CA VAL A 86 3.52 -7.47 -2.76
C VAL A 86 2.13 -7.67 -2.16
N PHE A 87 2.00 -7.70 -0.83
CA PHE A 87 0.70 -7.79 -0.18
C PHE A 87 -0.23 -6.63 -0.56
N THR A 88 0.23 -5.38 -0.57
CA THR A 88 -0.58 -4.22 -0.96
C THR A 88 -1.00 -4.30 -2.43
N ILE A 89 -0.15 -4.77 -3.33
CA ILE A 89 -0.50 -4.91 -4.76
C ILE A 89 -1.48 -6.06 -5.00
N TYR A 90 -1.38 -7.17 -4.26
CA TYR A 90 -2.21 -8.37 -4.47
C TYR A 90 -3.46 -8.44 -3.60
N VAL A 91 -3.35 -8.12 -2.32
CA VAL A 91 -4.46 -8.20 -1.35
C VAL A 91 -5.46 -7.07 -1.56
N MET A 92 -5.01 -5.87 -1.94
CA MET A 92 -5.89 -4.73 -2.13
C MET A 92 -6.91 -4.90 -3.28
N PRO A 93 -6.54 -5.38 -4.49
CA PRO A 93 -7.54 -5.69 -5.52
C PRO A 93 -8.45 -6.85 -5.11
N LEU A 94 -7.92 -7.85 -4.38
CA LEU A 94 -8.72 -8.95 -3.85
C LEU A 94 -9.75 -8.48 -2.81
N MET A 95 -9.35 -7.59 -1.91
CA MET A 95 -10.23 -7.00 -0.90
C MET A 95 -11.29 -6.10 -1.52
N LEU A 96 -10.94 -5.30 -2.53
CA LEU A 96 -11.92 -4.47 -3.23
C LEU A 96 -12.91 -5.29 -4.06
N ASP A 97 -12.49 -6.45 -4.60
CA ASP A 97 -13.37 -7.36 -5.33
C ASP A 97 -14.31 -8.12 -4.37
N LEU A 98 -13.78 -8.61 -3.24
CA LEU A 98 -14.56 -9.36 -2.24
C LEU A 98 -15.44 -8.45 -1.36
N TRP A 99 -14.93 -7.27 -1.03
CA TRP A 99 -15.58 -6.26 -0.19
C TRP A 99 -15.80 -5.01 -1.01
N SER A 100 -16.69 -5.08 -2.01
CA SER A 100 -17.32 -3.87 -2.53
C SER A 100 -18.17 -3.28 -1.39
N PRO A 101 -17.74 -2.20 -0.69
CA PRO A 101 -18.54 -1.58 0.36
C PRO A 101 -19.67 -0.73 -0.27
N VAL A 102 -19.80 -0.82 -1.60
CA VAL A 102 -20.64 0.03 -2.42
C VAL A 102 -21.81 -0.78 -2.88
N ARG A 103 -22.92 -0.60 -2.18
CA ARG A 103 -24.25 -0.85 -2.72
C ARG A 103 -24.31 -0.26 -4.13
N LYS A 104 -24.59 -1.09 -5.13
CA LYS A 104 -24.84 -0.68 -6.51
C LYS A 104 -25.74 0.57 -6.48
N LEU A 105 -25.19 1.75 -6.78
CA LEU A 105 -26.05 2.89 -7.05
C LEU A 105 -26.75 2.56 -8.39
N PRO A 106 -28.08 2.60 -8.44
CA PRO A 106 -28.82 2.26 -9.65
C PRO A 106 -28.34 3.20 -10.75
N GLN A 107 -27.65 2.65 -11.75
CA GLN A 107 -27.41 3.35 -13.00
C GLN A 107 -28.78 3.54 -13.65
N GLN A 108 -29.35 4.71 -13.37
CA GLN A 108 -30.56 5.22 -13.98
C GLN A 108 -30.25 5.44 -15.46
N LYS A 109 -30.77 4.55 -16.30
CA LYS A 109 -30.82 4.75 -17.75
C LYS A 109 -31.64 6.01 -18.04
N GLY A 110 -30.99 7.01 -18.64
CA GLY A 110 -31.63 8.13 -19.32
C GLY A 110 -31.06 8.22 -20.71
#